data_AF-A0A259LLF2-F1
#
_entry.id   AF-A0A259LLF2-F1
#
_cell.length_a   1.000
_cell.length_b   1.000
_cell.length_c   1.000
_cell.angle_alpha   90.00
_cell.angle_beta   90.00
_cell.angle_gamma   90.00
#
_symmetry.space_group_name_H-M   'P 1'
#
loop_
_entity.id
_entity.type
_entity.pdbx_description
1 polymer ?
#
loop_
_entity_poly.entity_id
_entity_poly.type
_entity_poly.pdbx_seq_one_letter_code
_entity_poly.pdbx_strand_id
1 'polypeptide(L)'
;LGRDKFPGETHAYSVAWADHEIDEVLANSDKVIFNTANQLRRFEAVSRGHTRGLRVNPGVSTSTFDLADPARPFSRLGEHDPAVIAPVLDQISGFMFHNNCENADFDRFDAMLGSIEQRFGHLIRKMEWISLGGGIHFTGEGYPLDRLAERLKRFAGQNEVQVYLEPGEAAITRSTTLELTVLDTLYNGKNLAIVDSSIEAHMLDLLIYRESAKVAPNEGPEEWMICGKSCLAGDIFGEFRFPAALKPGDRISIQDAAGYTMVKKNWFNGVKMPAIAIRELDGTERLVRDFGYDEFVAALS
;
A
#
# COMPACT_ATOMS: atom_id res chain seq x y z
N LEU A 1 -4.97 12.99 -10.18
CA LEU A 1 -3.63 12.56 -9.72
C LEU A 1 -2.98 11.54 -10.64
N GLY A 2 -3.54 10.32 -10.78
CA GLY A 2 -3.00 9.28 -11.68
C GLY A 2 -2.70 9.84 -13.07
N ARG A 3 -3.74 10.38 -13.71
CA ARG A 3 -3.66 11.06 -15.02
C ARG A 3 -2.70 12.25 -15.08
N ASP A 4 -2.68 13.09 -14.05
CA ASP A 4 -1.98 14.38 -14.09
C ASP A 4 -0.49 14.29 -13.73
N LYS A 5 -0.13 13.30 -12.90
CA LYS A 5 1.19 13.21 -12.27
C LYS A 5 2.01 12.03 -12.76
N PHE A 6 1.38 11.01 -13.34
CA PHE A 6 2.07 9.82 -13.81
C PHE A 6 1.90 9.65 -15.32
N PRO A 7 2.97 9.34 -16.06
CA PRO A 7 2.86 8.96 -17.46
C PRO A 7 2.27 7.55 -17.58
N GLY A 8 1.66 7.25 -18.74
CA GLY A 8 1.14 5.93 -19.05
C GLY A 8 -0.34 5.76 -18.72
N GLU A 9 -0.70 4.53 -18.37
CA GLU A 9 -2.10 4.12 -18.21
C GLU A 9 -2.61 4.35 -16.77
N THR A 10 -3.83 4.88 -16.64
CA THR A 10 -4.51 5.11 -15.35
C THR A 10 -5.67 4.14 -15.17
N HIS A 11 -5.60 3.27 -14.16
CA HIS A 11 -6.70 2.37 -13.81
C HIS A 11 -7.39 2.87 -12.54
N ALA A 12 -8.71 2.94 -12.55
CA ALA A 12 -9.52 3.40 -11.43
C ALA A 12 -10.29 2.24 -10.80
N TYR A 13 -10.13 2.05 -9.49
CA TYR A 13 -10.91 1.10 -8.70
C TYR A 13 -11.51 1.78 -7.47
N SER A 14 -12.76 1.45 -7.15
CA SER A 14 -13.40 1.79 -5.89
C SER A 14 -14.26 0.63 -5.40
N VAL A 15 -14.40 0.52 -4.08
CA VAL A 15 -15.35 -0.42 -3.48
C VAL A 15 -16.80 -0.04 -3.84
N ALA A 16 -17.08 1.25 -3.97
CA ALA A 16 -18.35 1.76 -4.46
C ALA A 16 -18.12 3.16 -5.06
N TRP A 17 -18.51 3.32 -6.32
CA TRP A 17 -18.56 4.62 -6.97
C TRP A 17 -19.87 5.33 -6.59
N ALA A 18 -19.78 6.65 -6.42
CA ALA A 18 -20.92 7.56 -6.25
C ALA A 18 -21.28 8.25 -7.57
N ASP A 19 -22.55 8.67 -7.70
CA ASP A 19 -23.03 9.27 -8.95
C ASP A 19 -22.31 10.60 -9.28
N HIS A 20 -21.91 11.35 -8.26
CA HIS A 20 -21.27 12.66 -8.45
C HIS A 20 -19.77 12.60 -8.78
N GLU A 21 -19.14 11.42 -8.70
CA GLU A 21 -17.70 11.25 -8.99
C GLU A 21 -17.44 10.44 -10.26
N ILE A 22 -18.39 9.59 -10.69
CA ILE A 22 -18.13 8.61 -11.76
C ILE A 22 -17.75 9.26 -13.10
N ASP A 23 -18.36 10.39 -13.47
CA ASP A 23 -18.06 11.08 -14.72
C ASP A 23 -16.61 11.58 -14.75
N GLU A 24 -16.14 12.16 -13.64
CA GLU A 24 -14.76 12.63 -13.52
C GLU A 24 -13.78 11.45 -13.50
N VAL A 25 -14.12 10.35 -12.82
CA VAL A 25 -13.32 9.14 -12.82
C VAL A 25 -13.12 8.60 -14.23
N LEU A 26 -14.20 8.46 -15.00
CA LEU A 26 -14.16 7.96 -16.39
C LEU A 26 -13.36 8.88 -17.31
N ALA A 27 -13.41 10.21 -17.09
CA ALA A 27 -12.62 11.16 -17.87
C ALA A 27 -11.11 11.08 -17.57
N ASN A 28 -10.74 10.54 -16.41
CA ASN A 28 -9.36 10.50 -15.91
C ASN A 28 -8.75 9.08 -15.84
N SER A 29 -9.49 8.04 -16.23
CA SER A 29 -8.98 6.67 -16.32
C SER A 29 -8.94 6.17 -17.77
N ASP A 30 -8.15 5.15 -18.03
CA ASP A 30 -8.20 4.35 -19.25
C ASP A 30 -9.00 3.05 -19.00
N LYS A 31 -9.03 2.60 -17.74
CA LYS A 31 -9.85 1.48 -17.25
C LYS A 31 -10.58 1.85 -15.96
N VAL A 32 -11.84 1.46 -15.84
CA VAL A 32 -12.63 1.54 -14.61
C VAL A 32 -12.97 0.13 -14.12
N ILE A 33 -12.78 -0.12 -12.84
CA ILE A 33 -12.93 -1.43 -12.23
C ILE A 33 -14.01 -1.33 -11.15
N PHE A 34 -15.07 -2.12 -11.32
CA PHE A 34 -16.17 -2.18 -10.39
C PHE A 34 -15.93 -3.28 -9.35
N ASN A 35 -16.32 -3.03 -8.12
CA ASN A 35 -16.19 -4.01 -7.06
C ASN A 35 -17.27 -5.12 -7.11
N THR A 36 -18.45 -4.81 -7.64
CA THR A 36 -19.59 -5.74 -7.70
C THR A 36 -20.32 -5.63 -9.03
N ALA A 37 -21.02 -6.69 -9.42
CA ALA A 37 -21.89 -6.71 -10.59
C ALA A 37 -23.05 -5.70 -10.45
N ASN A 38 -23.49 -5.41 -9.22
CA ASN A 38 -24.50 -4.38 -8.96
C ASN A 38 -23.98 -2.96 -9.27
N GLN A 39 -22.74 -2.64 -8.87
CA GLN A 39 -22.11 -1.37 -9.20
C GLN A 39 -21.89 -1.22 -10.71
N LEU A 40 -21.42 -2.28 -11.38
CA LEU A 40 -21.30 -2.32 -12.83
C LEU A 40 -22.64 -2.05 -13.52
N ARG A 41 -23.72 -2.74 -13.11
CA ARG A 41 -25.07 -2.53 -13.68
C ARG A 41 -25.61 -1.12 -13.41
N ARG A 42 -25.37 -0.57 -12.22
CA ARG A 42 -25.79 0.80 -11.87
C ARG A 42 -25.18 1.82 -12.81
N PHE A 43 -23.89 1.70 -13.10
CA PHE A 43 -23.13 2.65 -13.92
C PHE A 43 -22.99 2.18 -15.37
N GLU A 44 -23.79 1.20 -15.81
CA GLU A 44 -23.65 0.59 -17.13
C GLU A 44 -23.74 1.64 -18.24
N ALA A 45 -24.79 2.47 -18.21
CA ALA A 45 -25.07 3.43 -19.26
C ALA A 45 -23.94 4.47 -19.43
N VAL A 46 -23.46 5.02 -18.31
CA VAL A 46 -22.42 6.07 -18.31
C VAL A 46 -21.03 5.52 -18.64
N SER A 47 -20.75 4.27 -18.27
CA SER A 47 -19.45 3.63 -18.48
C SER A 47 -19.36 2.78 -19.75
N ARG A 48 -20.43 2.69 -20.56
CA ARG A 48 -20.52 1.78 -21.73
C ARG A 48 -19.41 1.97 -22.75
N GLY A 49 -18.93 3.20 -22.94
CA GLY A 49 -17.85 3.54 -23.87
C GLY A 49 -16.44 3.41 -23.27
N HIS A 50 -16.31 2.90 -22.04
CA HIS A 50 -15.05 2.82 -21.30
C HIS A 50 -14.59 1.36 -21.17
N THR A 51 -13.29 1.16 -20.96
CA THR A 51 -12.75 -0.17 -20.65
C THR A 51 -13.16 -0.54 -19.22
N ARG A 52 -14.07 -1.52 -19.08
CA ARG A 52 -14.63 -1.93 -17.78
C ARG A 52 -14.02 -3.23 -17.29
N GLY A 53 -13.73 -3.30 -16.00
CA GLY A 53 -13.34 -4.52 -15.31
C GLY A 53 -14.18 -4.79 -14.06
N LEU A 54 -14.04 -5.99 -13.53
CA LEU A 54 -14.69 -6.43 -12.30
C LEU A 54 -13.65 -6.98 -11.32
N ARG A 55 -13.70 -6.55 -10.05
CA ARG A 55 -12.89 -7.19 -8.99
C ARG A 55 -13.47 -8.56 -8.66
N VAL A 56 -12.60 -9.56 -8.62
CA VAL A 56 -12.96 -10.95 -8.29
C VAL A 56 -12.25 -11.36 -7.02
N ASN A 57 -12.99 -11.98 -6.11
CA ASN A 57 -12.47 -12.50 -4.86
C ASN A 57 -12.21 -14.02 -4.97
N PRO A 58 -10.95 -14.46 -4.93
CA PRO A 58 -10.64 -15.87 -5.08
C PRO A 58 -10.84 -16.70 -3.80
N GLY A 59 -11.17 -16.07 -2.67
CA GLY A 59 -11.35 -16.74 -1.38
C GLY A 59 -10.05 -17.22 -0.75
N VAL A 60 -8.89 -16.73 -1.23
CA VAL A 60 -7.56 -17.01 -0.69
C VAL A 60 -6.79 -15.70 -0.60
N SER A 61 -5.99 -15.51 0.46
CA SER A 61 -5.09 -14.36 0.63
C SER A 61 -3.77 -14.75 1.28
N THR A 62 -2.73 -13.94 1.08
CA THR A 62 -1.47 -14.08 1.81
C THR A 62 -1.40 -13.31 3.13
N SER A 63 -2.36 -12.42 3.41
CA SER A 63 -2.31 -11.55 4.59
C SER A 63 -2.42 -12.35 5.88
N THR A 64 -1.65 -11.95 6.89
CA THR A 64 -1.71 -12.46 8.27
C THR A 64 -2.54 -11.53 9.18
N PHE A 65 -2.92 -10.35 8.70
CA PHE A 65 -3.70 -9.37 9.43
C PHE A 65 -5.14 -9.33 8.91
N ASP A 66 -6.13 -9.58 9.77
CA ASP A 66 -7.55 -9.55 9.39
C ASP A 66 -7.97 -8.20 8.77
N LEU A 67 -7.38 -7.10 9.23
CA LEU A 67 -7.63 -5.76 8.69
C LEU A 67 -7.22 -5.63 7.21
N ALA A 68 -6.17 -6.33 6.80
CA ALA A 68 -5.60 -6.27 5.46
C ALA A 68 -5.91 -7.52 4.61
N ASP A 69 -6.76 -8.44 5.10
CA ASP A 69 -7.14 -9.65 4.39
C ASP A 69 -8.36 -9.42 3.47
N PRO A 70 -8.17 -9.35 2.13
CA PRO A 70 -9.26 -9.19 1.19
C PRO A 70 -10.13 -10.44 1.01
N ALA A 71 -9.71 -11.61 1.51
CA ALA A 71 -10.43 -12.87 1.44
C ALA A 71 -11.05 -13.28 2.80
N ARG A 72 -10.98 -12.42 3.82
CA ARG A 72 -11.55 -12.67 5.15
C ARG A 72 -13.05 -13.03 5.09
N PRO A 73 -13.59 -13.71 6.12
CA PRO A 73 -15.03 -13.94 6.24
C PRO A 73 -15.83 -12.65 6.09
N PHE A 74 -16.88 -12.71 5.27
CA PHE A 74 -17.74 -11.56 4.95
C PHE A 74 -17.01 -10.41 4.24
N SER A 75 -15.90 -10.70 3.55
CA SER A 75 -15.23 -9.71 2.72
C SER A 75 -16.19 -9.09 1.72
N ARG A 76 -16.20 -7.75 1.69
CA ARG A 76 -16.98 -6.95 0.74
C ARG A 76 -16.27 -6.72 -0.59
N LEU A 77 -15.07 -7.27 -0.76
CA LEU A 77 -14.16 -6.92 -1.85
C LEU A 77 -14.24 -7.95 -2.96
N GLY A 78 -14.84 -7.57 -4.09
CA GLY A 78 -14.99 -8.40 -5.29
C GLY A 78 -16.13 -9.42 -5.25
N GLU A 79 -16.60 -9.81 -6.43
CA GLU A 79 -17.51 -10.95 -6.58
C GLU A 79 -16.76 -12.26 -6.37
N HIS A 80 -17.32 -13.20 -5.62
CA HIS A 80 -16.70 -14.50 -5.34
C HIS A 80 -17.38 -15.65 -6.10
N ASP A 81 -18.66 -15.52 -6.44
CA ASP A 81 -19.43 -16.58 -7.09
C ASP A 81 -19.38 -16.43 -8.62
N PRO A 82 -18.78 -17.39 -9.37
CA PRO A 82 -18.83 -17.40 -10.83
C PRO A 82 -20.25 -17.27 -11.42
N ALA A 83 -21.28 -17.76 -10.74
CA ALA A 83 -22.67 -17.65 -11.19
C ALA A 83 -23.23 -16.22 -11.12
N VAL A 84 -22.68 -15.37 -10.24
CA VAL A 84 -23.00 -13.94 -10.16
C VAL A 84 -22.24 -13.13 -11.21
N ILE A 85 -21.02 -13.57 -11.56
CA ILE A 85 -20.16 -12.91 -12.55
C ILE A 85 -20.61 -13.23 -13.98
N ALA A 86 -20.97 -14.48 -14.26
CA ALA A 86 -21.29 -14.95 -15.62
C ALA A 86 -22.32 -14.08 -16.38
N PRO A 87 -23.41 -13.58 -15.75
CA PRO A 87 -24.41 -12.75 -16.42
C PRO A 87 -23.95 -11.35 -16.84
N VAL A 88 -22.77 -10.88 -16.40
CA VAL A 88 -22.26 -9.54 -16.72
C VAL A 88 -20.95 -9.57 -17.51
N LEU A 89 -20.51 -10.74 -17.98
CA LEU A 89 -19.26 -10.89 -18.73
C LEU A 89 -19.23 -10.06 -20.01
N ASP A 90 -20.37 -9.89 -20.67
CA ASP A 90 -20.52 -9.12 -21.90
C ASP A 90 -20.36 -7.61 -21.69
N GLN A 91 -20.38 -7.16 -20.43
CA GLN A 91 -20.20 -5.76 -20.05
C GLN A 91 -18.75 -5.43 -19.65
N ILE A 92 -17.88 -6.42 -19.48
CA ILE A 92 -16.50 -6.21 -19.02
C ILE A 92 -15.49 -6.83 -19.98
N SER A 93 -14.26 -6.33 -19.90
CA SER A 93 -13.12 -6.79 -20.69
C SER A 93 -12.01 -7.39 -19.82
N GLY A 94 -12.12 -7.30 -18.50
CA GLY A 94 -11.09 -7.84 -17.61
C GLY A 94 -11.48 -7.99 -16.16
N PHE A 95 -10.59 -8.67 -15.44
CA PHE A 95 -10.71 -8.89 -14.00
C PHE A 95 -9.55 -8.28 -13.23
N MET A 96 -9.84 -7.90 -11.98
CA MET A 96 -8.84 -7.57 -10.98
C MET A 96 -8.90 -8.60 -9.85
N PHE A 97 -7.78 -9.24 -9.58
CA PHE A 97 -7.53 -10.02 -8.37
C PHE A 97 -6.54 -9.24 -7.51
N HIS A 98 -6.88 -8.98 -6.26
CA HIS A 98 -5.96 -8.38 -5.31
C HIS A 98 -6.06 -9.14 -4.00
N ASN A 99 -5.17 -10.10 -3.84
CA ASN A 99 -5.17 -11.08 -2.75
C ASN A 99 -3.80 -11.35 -2.13
N ASN A 100 -2.72 -10.78 -2.67
CA ASN A 100 -1.42 -10.77 -2.00
C ASN A 100 -1.32 -9.57 -1.04
N CYS A 101 -0.55 -9.74 0.01
CA CYS A 101 -0.14 -8.76 1.00
C CYS A 101 1.24 -9.23 1.51
N GLU A 102 2.26 -8.39 1.35
CA GLU A 102 3.66 -8.64 1.75
C GLU A 102 4.20 -10.04 1.34
N ASN A 103 3.76 -10.56 0.20
CA ASN A 103 4.11 -11.89 -0.24
C ASN A 103 5.53 -11.91 -0.82
N ALA A 104 6.49 -12.26 0.04
CA ALA A 104 7.90 -12.48 -0.33
C ALA A 104 8.18 -13.90 -0.83
N ASP A 105 7.16 -14.77 -0.91
CA ASP A 105 7.29 -16.17 -1.33
C ASP A 105 6.66 -16.41 -2.70
N PHE A 106 7.51 -16.71 -3.68
CA PHE A 106 7.08 -17.05 -5.03
C PHE A 106 6.23 -18.32 -5.09
N ASP A 107 6.54 -19.35 -4.31
CA ASP A 107 5.80 -20.61 -4.35
C ASP A 107 4.37 -20.41 -3.83
N ARG A 108 4.21 -19.52 -2.84
CA ARG A 108 2.89 -19.08 -2.36
C ARG A 108 2.13 -18.31 -3.44
N PHE A 109 2.79 -17.40 -4.17
CA PHE A 109 2.18 -16.70 -5.31
C PHE A 109 1.71 -17.70 -6.39
N ASP A 110 2.55 -18.65 -6.78
CA ASP A 110 2.25 -19.65 -7.80
C ASP A 110 1.04 -20.51 -7.43
N ALA A 111 0.98 -20.98 -6.18
CA ALA A 111 -0.13 -21.77 -5.65
C ALA A 111 -1.46 -20.99 -5.64
N MET A 112 -1.43 -19.71 -5.27
CA MET A 112 -2.63 -18.86 -5.31
C MET A 112 -3.10 -18.61 -6.74
N LEU A 113 -2.18 -18.34 -7.67
CA LEU A 113 -2.53 -18.15 -9.07
C LEU A 113 -3.12 -19.44 -9.67
N GLY A 114 -2.59 -20.60 -9.29
CA GLY A 114 -3.18 -21.91 -9.63
C GLY A 114 -4.61 -22.07 -9.11
N SER A 115 -4.88 -21.64 -7.88
CA SER A 115 -6.24 -21.66 -7.30
C SER A 115 -7.21 -20.72 -8.04
N ILE A 116 -6.72 -19.54 -8.46
CA ILE A 116 -7.47 -18.60 -9.29
C ILE A 116 -7.84 -19.26 -10.63
N GLU A 117 -6.88 -19.90 -11.31
CA GLU A 117 -7.09 -20.57 -12.59
C GLU A 117 -8.09 -21.72 -12.47
N GLN A 118 -8.00 -22.53 -11.40
CA GLN A 118 -8.93 -23.63 -11.16
C GLN A 118 -10.37 -23.15 -11.04
N ARG A 119 -10.60 -22.05 -10.31
CA ARG A 119 -11.94 -21.55 -9.99
C ARG A 119 -12.52 -20.64 -11.07
N PHE A 120 -11.72 -19.75 -11.64
CA PHE A 120 -12.18 -18.70 -12.57
C PHE A 120 -11.61 -18.82 -13.98
N GLY A 121 -10.74 -19.80 -14.28
CA GLY A 121 -10.08 -19.92 -15.58
C GLY A 121 -11.03 -19.94 -16.78
N HIS A 122 -12.22 -20.54 -16.63
CA HIS A 122 -13.24 -20.56 -17.68
C HIS A 122 -13.89 -19.18 -17.95
N LEU A 123 -13.84 -18.25 -16.99
CA LEU A 123 -14.23 -16.86 -17.17
C LEU A 123 -13.05 -16.02 -17.65
N ILE A 124 -11.85 -16.25 -17.09
CA ILE A 124 -10.62 -15.53 -17.45
C ILE A 124 -10.33 -15.62 -18.95
N ARG A 125 -10.52 -16.79 -19.58
CA ARG A 125 -10.35 -16.98 -21.03
C ARG A 125 -11.30 -16.16 -21.92
N LYS A 126 -12.28 -15.46 -21.35
CA LYS A 126 -13.19 -14.56 -22.07
C LYS A 126 -12.79 -13.09 -21.92
N MET A 127 -11.75 -12.81 -21.14
CA MET A 127 -11.27 -11.48 -20.86
C MET A 127 -10.10 -11.13 -21.80
N GLU A 128 -9.83 -9.85 -21.95
CA GLU A 128 -8.69 -9.30 -22.67
C GLU A 128 -7.51 -9.00 -21.74
N TRP A 129 -7.81 -8.73 -20.45
CA TRP A 129 -6.78 -8.39 -19.47
C TRP A 129 -7.12 -8.88 -18.05
N ILE A 130 -6.06 -9.11 -17.27
CA ILE A 130 -6.13 -9.51 -15.87
C ILE A 130 -5.14 -8.67 -15.07
N SER A 131 -5.64 -7.91 -14.10
CA SER A 131 -4.80 -7.37 -13.02
C SER A 131 -4.67 -8.39 -11.90
N LEU A 132 -3.43 -8.67 -11.50
CA LEU A 132 -3.11 -9.52 -10.34
C LEU A 132 -2.80 -8.68 -9.08
N GLY A 133 -3.07 -7.37 -9.14
CA GLY A 133 -2.95 -6.47 -8.01
C GLY A 133 -1.52 -6.27 -7.54
N GLY A 134 -1.39 -5.89 -6.27
CA GLY A 134 -0.11 -5.62 -5.60
C GLY A 134 0.24 -6.70 -4.58
N GLY A 135 1.04 -6.35 -3.58
CA GLY A 135 1.38 -7.22 -2.45
C GLY A 135 2.36 -8.35 -2.76
N ILE A 136 2.96 -8.36 -3.96
CA ILE A 136 4.02 -9.29 -4.36
C ILE A 136 5.35 -8.56 -4.17
N HIS A 137 6.22 -9.06 -3.29
CA HIS A 137 7.47 -8.39 -2.92
C HIS A 137 8.63 -8.74 -3.87
N PHE A 138 8.40 -8.60 -5.18
CA PHE A 138 9.34 -9.07 -6.21
C PHE A 138 10.63 -8.25 -6.34
N THR A 139 10.70 -7.07 -5.73
CA THR A 139 11.92 -6.25 -5.66
C THR A 139 12.81 -6.58 -4.46
N GLY A 140 12.36 -7.49 -3.59
CA GLY A 140 13.13 -7.96 -2.44
C GLY A 140 14.41 -8.71 -2.86
N GLU A 141 15.43 -8.62 -2.02
CA GLU A 141 16.69 -9.32 -2.24
C GLU A 141 16.46 -10.84 -2.31
N GLY A 142 16.98 -11.48 -3.36
CA GLY A 142 16.85 -12.93 -3.56
C GLY A 142 15.49 -13.42 -4.08
N TYR A 143 14.52 -12.53 -4.35
CA TYR A 143 13.25 -12.94 -4.95
C TYR A 143 13.47 -13.54 -6.36
N PRO A 144 12.89 -14.70 -6.70
CA PRO A 144 13.19 -15.40 -7.95
C PRO A 144 12.46 -14.78 -9.15
N LEU A 145 12.94 -13.64 -9.63
CA LEU A 145 12.34 -12.85 -10.72
C LEU A 145 12.13 -13.65 -12.01
N ASP A 146 13.06 -14.53 -12.39
CA ASP A 146 12.93 -15.36 -13.60
C ASP A 146 11.75 -16.33 -13.50
N ARG A 147 11.50 -16.90 -12.31
CA ARG A 147 10.35 -17.79 -12.07
C ARG A 147 9.05 -17.01 -12.12
N LEU A 148 9.03 -15.78 -11.57
CA LEU A 148 7.88 -14.89 -11.67
C LEU A 148 7.58 -14.52 -13.13
N ALA A 149 8.60 -14.10 -13.88
CA ALA A 149 8.44 -13.71 -15.29
C ALA A 149 7.93 -14.88 -16.15
N GLU A 150 8.49 -16.09 -15.97
CA GLU A 150 8.00 -17.29 -16.66
C GLU A 150 6.55 -17.60 -16.29
N ARG A 151 6.21 -17.56 -15.00
CA ARG A 151 4.86 -17.87 -14.53
C ARG A 151 3.82 -16.91 -15.09
N LEU A 152 4.11 -15.61 -15.09
CA LEU A 152 3.25 -14.57 -15.64
C LEU A 152 3.10 -14.73 -17.15
N LYS A 153 4.21 -15.01 -17.87
CA LYS A 153 4.19 -15.27 -19.31
C LYS A 153 3.33 -16.48 -19.66
N ARG A 154 3.44 -17.57 -18.89
CA ARG A 154 2.63 -18.78 -19.08
C ARG A 154 1.14 -18.48 -18.85
N PHE A 155 0.80 -17.80 -17.76
CA PHE A 155 -0.57 -17.40 -17.46
C PHE A 155 -1.17 -16.52 -18.57
N ALA A 156 -0.43 -15.51 -19.02
CA ALA A 156 -0.81 -14.61 -20.09
C ALA A 156 -1.05 -15.37 -21.40
N GLY A 157 -0.12 -16.23 -21.81
CA GLY A 157 -0.20 -16.97 -23.07
C GLY A 157 -1.30 -18.04 -23.09
N GLN A 158 -1.52 -18.74 -21.98
CA GLN A 158 -2.57 -19.78 -21.90
C GLN A 158 -3.99 -19.21 -21.91
N ASN A 159 -4.16 -17.99 -21.41
CA ASN A 159 -5.45 -17.33 -21.34
C ASN A 159 -5.64 -16.25 -22.41
N GLU A 160 -4.60 -15.96 -23.21
CA GLU A 160 -4.57 -14.89 -24.21
C GLU A 160 -4.92 -13.51 -23.64
N VAL A 161 -4.42 -13.21 -22.43
CA VAL A 161 -4.70 -11.97 -21.70
C VAL A 161 -3.45 -11.11 -21.51
N GLN A 162 -3.65 -9.79 -21.49
CA GLN A 162 -2.65 -8.85 -20.95
C GLN A 162 -2.65 -8.93 -19.42
N VAL A 163 -1.48 -9.13 -18.83
CA VAL A 163 -1.32 -9.15 -17.36
C VAL A 163 -0.86 -7.79 -16.85
N TYR A 164 -1.50 -7.31 -15.79
CA TYR A 164 -1.13 -6.11 -15.04
C TYR A 164 -0.70 -6.48 -13.62
N LEU A 165 0.36 -5.82 -13.14
CA LEU A 165 0.76 -5.82 -11.73
C LEU A 165 0.63 -4.38 -11.21
N GLU A 166 0.24 -4.23 -9.94
CA GLU A 166 0.01 -2.95 -9.28
C GLU A 166 0.92 -2.82 -8.05
N PRO A 167 2.26 -2.76 -8.22
CA PRO A 167 3.18 -2.68 -7.10
C PRO A 167 3.04 -1.34 -6.36
N GLY A 168 2.54 -1.39 -5.13
CA GLY A 168 2.60 -0.28 -4.18
C GLY A 168 3.94 -0.30 -3.45
N GLU A 169 4.01 -1.11 -2.40
CA GLU A 169 5.20 -1.22 -1.55
C GLU A 169 6.47 -1.61 -2.33
N ALA A 170 6.41 -2.65 -3.17
CA ALA A 170 7.56 -3.11 -3.94
C ALA A 170 8.22 -2.02 -4.81
N ALA A 171 7.49 -0.97 -5.20
CA ALA A 171 8.03 0.14 -5.97
C ALA A 171 8.86 1.13 -5.11
N ILE A 172 8.67 1.15 -3.79
CA ILE A 172 9.22 2.16 -2.88
C ILE A 172 9.98 1.58 -1.68
N THR A 173 10.05 0.25 -1.56
CA THR A 173 10.74 -0.44 -0.46
C THR A 173 12.18 0.07 -0.32
N ARG A 174 12.58 0.41 0.91
CA ARG A 174 13.93 0.90 1.25
C ARG A 174 14.38 2.15 0.47
N SER A 175 13.45 2.95 -0.05
CA SER A 175 13.77 4.18 -0.79
C SER A 175 13.81 5.44 0.08
N THR A 176 13.15 5.41 1.24
CA THR A 176 12.86 6.62 2.03
C THR A 176 13.07 6.35 3.52
N THR A 177 13.56 7.36 4.22
CA THR A 177 13.71 7.38 5.67
C THR A 177 12.90 8.52 6.29
N LEU A 178 12.48 8.35 7.54
CA LEU A 178 11.92 9.42 8.37
C LEU A 178 13.01 9.88 9.34
N GLU A 179 13.39 11.14 9.19
CA GLU A 179 14.55 11.73 9.86
C GLU A 179 14.14 12.50 11.12
N LEU A 180 14.65 12.07 12.27
CA LEU A 180 14.20 12.50 13.60
C LEU A 180 15.34 13.11 14.42
N THR A 181 14.97 13.93 15.39
CA THR A 181 15.86 14.49 16.41
C THR A 181 15.41 14.06 17.79
N VAL A 182 16.34 13.60 18.61
CA VAL A 182 16.08 13.36 20.04
C VAL A 182 15.89 14.71 20.73
N LEU A 183 14.76 14.88 21.41
CA LEU A 183 14.40 16.11 22.15
C LEU A 183 14.70 15.99 23.64
N ASP A 184 14.51 14.81 24.21
CA ASP A 184 14.72 14.54 25.63
C ASP A 184 15.07 13.07 25.87
N THR A 185 15.72 12.79 26.99
CA THR A 185 16.03 11.43 27.43
C THR A 185 15.69 11.24 28.90
N LEU A 186 15.21 10.05 29.25
CA LEU A 186 14.91 9.69 30.63
C LEU A 186 15.10 8.20 30.88
N TYR A 187 15.15 7.80 32.14
CA TYR A 187 15.21 6.41 32.55
C TYR A 187 13.98 6.03 33.37
N ASN A 188 13.27 4.98 32.96
CA ASN A 188 12.18 4.38 33.72
C ASN A 188 12.15 2.87 33.47
N GLY A 189 13.04 2.14 34.14
CA GLY A 189 13.28 0.71 33.89
C GLY A 189 14.00 0.40 32.57
N LYS A 190 13.86 1.28 31.57
CA LYS A 190 14.61 1.31 30.31
C LYS A 190 15.10 2.73 30.03
N ASN A 191 16.12 2.88 29.19
CA ASN A 191 16.47 4.18 28.62
C ASN A 191 15.41 4.55 27.58
N LEU A 192 14.89 5.77 27.67
CA LEU A 192 13.87 6.31 26.79
C LEU A 192 14.41 7.56 26.09
N ALA A 193 14.21 7.66 24.78
CA ALA A 193 14.47 8.88 24.02
C ALA A 193 13.18 9.36 23.36
N ILE A 194 12.80 10.61 23.61
CA ILE A 194 11.63 11.24 23.00
C ILE A 194 12.08 11.97 21.73
N VAL A 195 11.47 11.68 20.60
CA VAL A 195 11.81 12.27 19.30
C VAL A 195 10.78 13.29 18.82
N ASP A 196 11.15 14.15 17.89
CA ASP A 196 10.32 15.20 17.28
C ASP A 196 9.25 14.69 16.28
N SER A 197 8.71 13.50 16.50
CA SER A 197 7.72 12.84 15.62
C SER A 197 6.76 11.95 16.44
N SER A 198 5.76 11.34 15.80
CA SER A 198 4.77 10.47 16.45
C SER A 198 4.34 9.36 15.50
N ILE A 199 4.17 8.13 15.99
CA ILE A 199 3.69 7.03 15.14
C ILE A 199 2.24 7.23 14.75
N GLU A 200 1.39 7.77 15.62
CA GLU A 200 -0.02 8.04 15.27
C GLU A 200 -0.15 9.07 14.14
N ALA A 201 0.69 10.11 14.19
CA ALA A 201 0.63 11.17 13.21
C ALA A 201 1.38 10.84 11.91
N HIS A 202 2.52 10.15 11.97
CA HIS A 202 3.49 10.11 10.87
C HIS A 202 3.84 8.70 10.36
N MET A 203 3.60 7.64 11.14
CA MET A 203 3.81 6.24 10.74
C MET A 203 2.69 5.35 11.30
N LEU A 204 1.45 5.69 10.95
CA LEU A 204 0.23 5.17 11.59
C LEU A 204 0.08 3.64 11.54
N ASP A 205 0.69 2.96 10.56
CA ASP A 205 0.66 1.50 10.50
C ASP A 205 1.35 0.81 11.67
N LEU A 206 2.42 1.41 12.22
CA LEU A 206 3.07 0.88 13.41
C LEU A 206 2.07 0.78 14.57
N LEU A 207 1.20 1.79 14.71
CA LEU A 207 0.17 1.79 15.72
C LEU A 207 -0.98 0.82 15.39
N ILE A 208 -1.47 0.83 14.15
CA ILE A 208 -2.62 0.01 13.72
C ILE A 208 -2.31 -1.49 13.83
N TYR A 209 -1.13 -1.92 13.34
CA TYR A 209 -0.72 -3.31 13.31
C TYR A 209 0.11 -3.73 14.54
N ARG A 210 0.40 -2.78 15.43
CA ARG A 210 1.25 -2.98 16.62
C ARG A 210 2.64 -3.50 16.27
N GLU A 211 3.22 -2.91 15.24
CA GLU A 211 4.56 -3.21 14.78
C GLU A 211 5.57 -2.16 15.25
N SER A 212 6.86 -2.51 15.20
CA SER A 212 7.95 -1.59 15.50
C SER A 212 8.56 -1.05 14.22
N ALA A 213 9.03 0.19 14.28
CA ALA A 213 9.85 0.80 13.25
C ALA A 213 11.18 0.03 13.05
N LYS A 214 11.91 0.40 12.01
CA LYS A 214 13.24 -0.15 11.70
C LYS A 214 14.30 0.94 11.88
N VAL A 215 15.38 0.62 12.60
CA VAL A 215 16.61 1.43 12.68
C VAL A 215 17.78 0.56 12.20
N ALA A 216 18.74 1.16 11.49
CA ALA A 216 19.91 0.45 10.98
C ALA A 216 21.19 1.28 11.19
N PRO A 217 22.29 0.67 11.69
CA PRO A 217 22.34 -0.66 12.31
C PRO A 217 21.57 -0.69 13.64
N ASN A 218 21.02 -1.85 14.00
CA ASN A 218 20.34 -2.06 15.28
C ASN A 218 21.27 -2.85 16.23
N GLU A 219 22.44 -2.27 16.51
CA GLU A 219 23.57 -2.95 17.14
C GLU A 219 24.29 -2.02 18.13
N GLY A 220 24.96 -2.62 19.11
CA GLY A 220 25.72 -1.91 20.14
C GLY A 220 25.20 -2.18 21.55
N PRO A 221 25.90 -1.67 22.57
CA PRO A 221 25.62 -1.98 23.97
C PRO A 221 24.45 -1.16 24.56
N GLU A 222 24.00 -0.11 23.88
CA GLU A 222 23.05 0.85 24.43
C GLU A 222 21.64 0.55 23.95
N GLU A 223 20.79 0.02 24.83
CA GLU A 223 19.38 -0.27 24.54
C GLU A 223 18.49 0.92 24.90
N TRP A 224 17.70 1.36 23.92
CA TRP A 224 16.84 2.54 24.02
C TRP A 224 15.46 2.26 23.41
N MET A 225 14.42 2.63 24.16
CA MET A 225 13.08 2.75 23.61
C MET A 225 12.90 4.14 23.02
N ILE A 226 12.52 4.21 21.76
CA ILE A 226 12.29 5.47 21.04
C ILE A 226 10.80 5.78 21.09
N CYS A 227 10.45 6.89 21.73
CA CYS A 227 9.09 7.33 21.99
C CYS A 227 8.76 8.58 21.17
N GLY A 228 7.52 8.66 20.68
CA GLY A 228 7.03 9.84 20.00
C GLY A 228 6.69 10.99 20.94
N LYS A 229 6.40 12.14 20.35
CA LYS A 229 6.15 13.43 21.00
C LYS A 229 4.71 13.58 21.54
N SER A 230 3.80 12.69 21.16
CA SER A 230 2.40 12.84 21.57
C SER A 230 2.18 12.44 23.04
N CYS A 231 0.99 12.74 23.55
CA CYS A 231 0.57 12.36 24.90
C CYS A 231 0.12 10.90 25.03
N LEU A 232 0.08 10.13 23.93
CA LEU A 232 -0.38 8.75 23.95
C LEU A 232 0.68 7.83 24.54
N ALA A 233 0.26 7.01 25.51
CA ALA A 233 1.13 6.03 26.15
C ALA A 233 1.72 5.00 25.16
N GLY A 234 1.02 4.72 24.07
CA GLY A 234 1.45 3.79 23.02
C GLY A 234 2.26 4.43 21.90
N ASP A 235 2.62 5.72 21.97
CA ASP A 235 3.40 6.41 20.94
C ASP A 235 4.89 5.99 21.03
N ILE A 236 5.17 4.77 20.58
CA ILE A 236 6.46 4.10 20.72
C ILE A 236 6.88 3.58 19.35
N PHE A 237 7.99 4.11 18.80
CA PHE A 237 8.56 3.63 17.55
C PHE A 237 9.14 2.22 17.70
N GLY A 238 9.70 1.89 18.86
CA GLY A 238 10.25 0.56 19.14
C GLY A 238 11.44 0.62 20.11
N GLU A 239 12.08 -0.53 20.28
CA GLU A 239 13.31 -0.68 21.08
C GLU A 239 14.48 -1.04 20.17
N PHE A 240 15.54 -0.24 20.25
CA PHE A 240 16.71 -0.34 19.37
C PHE A 240 18.01 -0.26 20.17
N ARG A 241 19.09 -0.69 19.52
CA ARG A 241 20.45 -0.67 20.03
C ARG A 241 21.31 0.34 19.28
N PHE A 242 22.12 1.05 20.05
CA PHE A 242 23.02 2.08 19.56
C PHE A 242 24.46 1.83 20.06
N PRO A 243 25.48 2.33 19.35
CA PRO A 243 26.87 2.21 19.77
C PRO A 243 27.23 3.09 20.98
N ALA A 244 26.45 4.14 21.24
CA ALA A 244 26.66 5.10 22.33
C ALA A 244 25.30 5.60 22.86
N ALA A 245 25.28 6.05 24.12
CA ALA A 245 24.09 6.56 24.77
C ALA A 245 23.54 7.80 24.01
N LEU A 246 22.23 7.83 23.81
CA LEU A 246 21.55 8.93 23.14
C LEU A 246 21.48 10.18 24.03
N LYS A 247 21.58 11.35 23.41
CA LYS A 247 21.40 12.66 24.05
C LYS A 247 20.53 13.58 23.19
N PRO A 248 19.88 14.59 23.78
CA PRO A 248 19.16 15.62 23.02
C PRO A 248 20.04 16.23 21.91
N GLY A 249 19.46 16.36 20.72
CA GLY A 249 20.13 16.79 19.49
C GLY A 249 20.68 15.67 18.61
N ASP A 250 20.78 14.43 19.11
CA ASP A 250 21.17 13.30 18.27
C ASP A 250 20.10 13.01 17.20
N ARG A 251 20.54 12.48 16.05
CA ARG A 251 19.71 12.21 14.88
C ARG A 251 19.41 10.71 14.76
N ILE A 252 18.17 10.37 14.42
CA ILE A 252 17.74 8.99 14.20
C ILE A 252 17.00 8.91 12.86
N SER A 253 17.41 7.99 12.00
CA SER A 253 16.77 7.74 10.71
C SER A 253 15.96 6.45 10.79
N ILE A 254 14.63 6.58 10.81
CA ILE A 254 13.73 5.44 10.69
C ILE A 254 13.73 4.96 9.24
N GLN A 255 14.03 3.68 9.04
CA GLN A 255 14.17 3.07 7.73
C GLN A 255 12.83 2.71 7.11
N ASP A 256 12.80 2.60 5.77
CA ASP A 256 11.68 2.04 5.00
C ASP A 256 10.34 2.79 5.21
N ALA A 257 10.43 4.12 5.27
CA ALA A 257 9.33 4.99 5.70
C ALA A 257 8.53 5.62 4.53
N ALA A 258 8.57 5.05 3.33
CA ALA A 258 7.77 5.53 2.19
C ALA A 258 6.36 4.91 2.14
N GLY A 259 6.28 3.59 2.26
CA GLY A 259 5.05 2.83 2.07
C GLY A 259 4.06 3.14 3.18
N TYR A 260 2.84 3.52 2.80
CA TYR A 260 1.76 3.75 3.76
C TYR A 260 2.16 4.66 4.95
N THR A 261 2.93 5.73 4.69
CA THR A 261 3.22 6.77 5.70
C THR A 261 2.60 8.10 5.28
N MET A 262 3.19 8.77 4.29
CA MET A 262 2.80 10.11 3.82
C MET A 262 1.35 10.19 3.33
N VAL A 263 0.80 9.08 2.84
CA VAL A 263 -0.58 8.99 2.31
C VAL A 263 -1.65 9.00 3.40
N LYS A 264 -1.28 8.84 4.67
CA LYS A 264 -2.21 8.85 5.81
C LYS A 264 -1.68 9.59 7.04
N LYS A 265 -0.67 10.43 6.84
CA LYS A 265 -0.20 11.35 7.87
C LYS A 265 -1.32 12.31 8.27
N ASN A 266 -1.38 12.68 9.54
CA ASN A 266 -2.44 13.51 10.07
C ASN A 266 -1.88 14.55 11.07
N TRP A 267 -2.75 15.39 11.60
CA TRP A 267 -2.41 16.48 12.53
C TRP A 267 -2.72 16.14 13.99
N PHE A 268 -2.66 14.85 14.36
CA PHE A 268 -2.92 14.42 15.74
C PHE A 268 -2.07 15.21 16.74
N ASN A 269 -2.72 15.70 17.80
CA ASN A 269 -2.12 16.51 18.85
C ASN A 269 -1.41 17.80 18.36
N GLY A 270 -1.65 18.24 17.12
CA GLY A 270 -1.03 19.42 16.52
C GLY A 270 0.50 19.32 16.37
N VAL A 271 1.06 18.10 16.33
CA VAL A 271 2.51 17.92 16.15
C VAL A 271 2.94 18.41 14.75
N LYS A 272 4.15 18.95 14.65
CA LYS A 272 4.71 19.43 13.38
C LYS A 272 4.82 18.26 12.41
N MET A 273 4.18 18.41 11.25
CA MET A 273 4.25 17.43 10.18
C MET A 273 5.65 17.42 9.54
N PRO A 274 6.25 16.23 9.32
CA PRO A 274 7.53 16.10 8.65
C PRO A 274 7.49 16.72 7.25
N ALA A 275 8.53 17.46 6.91
CA ALA A 275 8.73 17.95 5.56
C ALA A 275 8.98 16.78 4.60
N ILE A 276 8.65 16.99 3.32
CA ILE A 276 8.99 16.07 2.23
C ILE A 276 10.23 16.63 1.54
N ALA A 277 11.31 15.85 1.52
CA ALA A 277 12.55 16.18 0.84
C ALA A 277 13.01 15.00 -0.02
N ILE A 278 13.80 15.29 -1.06
CA ILE A 278 14.41 14.30 -1.94
C ILE A 278 15.92 14.48 -1.85
N ARG A 279 16.65 13.38 -1.63
CA ARG A 279 18.09 13.33 -1.84
C ARG A 279 18.34 12.96 -3.31
N GLU A 280 18.93 13.88 -4.06
CA GLU A 280 19.25 13.71 -5.47
C GLU A 280 20.46 12.78 -5.65
N LEU A 281 20.72 12.33 -6.88
CA LEU A 281 21.81 11.38 -7.18
C LEU A 281 23.21 11.93 -6.88
N ASP A 282 23.37 13.26 -6.85
CA ASP A 282 24.62 13.94 -6.47
C ASP A 282 24.79 14.12 -4.96
N GLY A 283 23.81 13.67 -4.16
CA GLY A 283 23.79 13.77 -2.71
C GLY A 283 23.18 15.06 -2.17
N THR A 284 22.78 16.01 -3.02
CA THR A 284 22.08 17.23 -2.58
C THR A 284 20.67 16.91 -2.09
N GLU A 285 20.21 17.66 -1.08
CA GLU A 285 18.86 17.50 -0.55
C GLU A 285 17.99 18.68 -0.98
N ARG A 286 16.88 18.37 -1.63
CA ARG A 286 15.90 19.35 -2.11
C ARG A 286 14.61 19.22 -1.33
N LEU A 287 14.23 20.32 -0.67
CA LEU A 287 12.92 20.45 -0.05
C LEU A 287 11.82 20.46 -1.12
N VAL A 288 10.87 19.55 -1.02
CA VAL A 288 9.69 19.47 -1.90
C VAL A 288 8.51 20.18 -1.26
N ARG A 289 8.30 19.96 0.05
CA ARG A 289 7.19 20.55 0.80
C ARG A 289 7.55 20.67 2.27
N ASP A 290 7.36 21.86 2.83
CA ASP A 290 7.24 22.07 4.28
C ASP A 290 5.79 22.37 4.63
N PHE A 291 5.38 22.06 5.86
CA PHE A 291 4.01 22.21 6.36
C PHE A 291 3.98 23.15 7.57
N GLY A 292 3.42 24.34 7.41
CA GLY A 292 3.36 25.36 8.45
C GLY A 292 2.12 25.27 9.33
N TYR A 293 1.94 26.32 10.13
CA TYR A 293 0.78 26.50 11.00
C TYR A 293 -0.53 26.67 10.19
N ASP A 294 -0.46 27.37 9.07
CA ASP A 294 -1.65 27.65 8.24
C ASP A 294 -2.25 26.34 7.68
N GLU A 295 -1.43 25.36 7.31
CA GLU A 295 -1.90 24.03 6.90
C GLU A 295 -2.56 23.25 8.03
N PHE A 296 -2.12 23.44 9.28
CA PHE A 296 -2.76 22.84 10.45
C PHE A 296 -4.14 23.48 10.69
N VAL A 297 -4.23 24.80 10.66
CA VAL A 297 -5.50 25.54 10.86
C VAL A 297 -6.51 25.19 9.77
N ALA A 298 -6.09 25.17 8.50
CA ALA A 298 -6.95 24.85 7.37
C ALA A 298 -7.49 23.40 7.41
N ALA A 299 -6.86 22.50 8.16
CA ALA A 299 -7.36 21.14 8.36
C ALA A 299 -8.50 21.05 9.38
N LEU A 300 -8.79 22.13 10.12
CA LEU A 300 -9.77 22.18 11.20
C LEU A 300 -11.04 22.99 10.89
N SER A 301 -11.06 23.77 9.80
CA SER A 301 -12.20 24.63 9.42
C SER A 301 -12.23 24.99 7.94
#